data_AF-A0AAW0Z5L5-F1
#
_entry.id   AF-A0AAW0Z5L5-F1
#
_cell.length_a   1.000
_cell.length_b   1.000
_cell.length_c   1.000
_cell.angle_alpha   90.00
_cell.angle_beta   90.00
_cell.angle_gamma   90.00
#
_symmetry.space_group_name_H-M   'P 1'
#
loop_
_entity.id
_entity.type
_entity.pdbx_description
1 polymer ?
#
loop_
_entity_poly.entity_id
_entity_poly.type
_entity_poly.pdbx_seq_one_letter_code
_entity_poly.pdbx_strand_id
1 'polypeptide(L)'
;MSTYKPTEHDGLTKSGEPDKRLSSEHGFGGSDGPDPVEAGRKGGQASGGSADGESGSGGDNYKPSEHGGLKKDGTEDQRTKSTHGFGGDSGPDPVEEGKKGGSQ
;
A
#
# COMPACT_ATOMS: atom_id res chain seq x y z
N MET A 1 22.46 17.78 12.42
CA MET A 1 22.65 17.98 10.98
C MET A 1 21.27 18.06 10.32
N SER A 2 21.00 19.07 9.51
CA SER A 2 19.73 19.19 8.78
C SER A 2 19.70 18.23 7.59
N THR A 3 18.57 17.55 7.40
CA THR A 3 18.34 16.71 6.22
C THR A 3 18.12 17.62 5.01
N TYR A 4 18.90 17.40 3.95
CA TYR A 4 18.77 18.16 2.71
C TYR A 4 17.51 17.77 1.97
N LYS A 5 16.75 18.77 1.52
CA LYS A 5 15.50 18.61 0.80
C LYS A 5 15.64 19.16 -0.61
N PRO A 6 15.78 18.27 -1.61
CA PRO A 6 15.86 18.66 -3.02
C PRO A 6 14.72 19.58 -3.47
N THR A 7 13.53 19.43 -2.88
CA THR A 7 12.36 20.27 -3.15
C THR A 7 12.56 21.75 -2.81
N GLU A 8 13.47 22.08 -1.87
CA GLU A 8 13.83 23.45 -1.51
C GLU A 8 15.02 23.98 -2.35
N HIS A 9 15.53 23.17 -3.28
CA HIS A 9 16.72 23.44 -4.10
C HIS A 9 16.51 23.01 -5.56
N ASP A 10 15.40 23.45 -6.17
CA ASP A 10 15.08 23.24 -7.59
C ASP A 10 15.09 21.76 -8.04
N GLY A 11 14.84 20.85 -7.10
CA GLY A 11 14.87 19.41 -7.35
C GLY A 11 16.26 18.81 -7.50
N LEU A 12 17.31 19.54 -7.13
CA LEU A 12 18.69 19.06 -7.19
C LEU A 12 19.08 18.30 -5.92
N THR A 13 20.03 17.40 -6.04
CA THR A 13 20.70 16.71 -4.94
C THR A 13 21.79 17.60 -4.33
N LYS A 14 22.40 17.16 -3.21
CA LYS A 14 23.53 17.87 -2.59
C LYS A 14 24.73 18.08 -3.53
N SER A 15 24.87 17.23 -4.56
CA SER A 15 25.92 17.34 -5.59
C SER A 15 25.55 18.27 -6.75
N GLY A 16 24.32 18.80 -6.78
CA GLY A 16 23.83 19.65 -7.86
C GLY A 16 23.27 18.89 -9.06
N GLU A 17 23.20 17.56 -9.00
CA GLU A 17 22.55 16.74 -10.04
C GLU A 17 21.03 16.66 -9.79
N PRO A 18 20.19 16.51 -10.83
CA PRO A 18 18.76 16.31 -10.67
C PRO A 18 18.44 15.09 -9.79
N ASP A 19 17.57 15.27 -8.79
CA ASP A 19 17.15 14.17 -7.92
C ASP A 19 16.14 13.27 -8.65
N LYS A 20 16.53 12.02 -8.90
CA LYS A 20 15.70 11.01 -9.57
C LYS A 20 14.37 10.77 -8.88
N ARG A 21 14.28 11.00 -7.56
CA ARG A 21 13.03 10.86 -6.79
C ARG A 21 12.01 11.93 -7.15
N LEU A 22 12.48 13.07 -7.66
CA LEU A 22 11.65 14.16 -8.16
C LEU A 22 11.49 14.10 -9.68
N SER A 23 11.99 13.05 -10.34
CA SER A 23 11.81 12.89 -11.78
C SER A 23 10.34 12.61 -12.12
N SER A 24 9.84 13.32 -13.13
CA SER A 24 8.52 13.11 -13.72
C SER A 24 8.43 11.80 -14.51
N GLU A 25 9.57 11.22 -14.92
CA GLU A 25 9.64 10.00 -15.75
C GLU A 25 8.92 8.79 -15.14
N HIS A 26 8.88 8.71 -13.81
CA HIS A 26 8.23 7.61 -13.11
C HIS A 26 6.86 7.97 -12.54
N GLY A 27 6.36 9.20 -12.72
CA GLY A 27 5.02 9.62 -12.28
C GLY A 27 4.85 9.85 -10.77
N PHE A 28 5.92 9.74 -9.98
CA PHE A 28 5.87 9.88 -8.50
C PHE A 28 6.65 11.08 -7.96
N GLY A 29 7.34 11.85 -8.83
CA GLY A 29 8.27 12.90 -8.41
C GLY A 29 8.05 14.29 -8.99
N GLY A 30 7.30 14.40 -10.10
CA GLY A 30 7.09 15.66 -10.82
C GLY A 30 5.76 16.34 -10.49
N SER A 31 5.72 17.67 -10.62
CA SER A 31 4.49 18.47 -10.58
C SER A 31 3.61 18.30 -11.83
N ASP A 32 4.10 17.57 -12.84
CA ASP A 32 3.37 17.33 -14.10
C ASP A 32 2.41 16.13 -14.02
N GLY A 33 2.42 15.39 -12.90
CA GLY A 33 1.48 14.31 -12.63
C GLY A 33 0.11 14.82 -12.17
N PRO A 34 -0.96 14.02 -12.32
CA PRO A 34 -2.25 14.34 -11.71
C PRO A 34 -2.09 14.45 -10.19
N ASP A 35 -2.83 15.37 -9.56
CA ASP A 35 -2.81 15.55 -8.10
C ASP A 35 -2.91 14.17 -7.44
N PRO A 36 -1.94 13.76 -6.60
CA PRO A 36 -1.92 12.44 -6.00
C PRO A 36 -3.21 12.12 -5.22
N VAL A 37 -3.89 13.14 -4.68
CA VAL A 37 -5.18 12.99 -4.01
C VAL A 37 -6.27 12.65 -5.02
N GLU A 38 -6.34 13.37 -6.15
CA GLU A 38 -7.32 13.09 -7.19
C GLU A 38 -7.01 11.80 -7.95
N ALA A 39 -5.75 11.53 -8.25
CA ALA A 39 -5.26 10.31 -8.88
C ALA A 39 -5.49 9.09 -7.98
N GLY A 40 -5.21 9.23 -6.68
CA GLY A 40 -5.51 8.22 -5.68
C GLY A 40 -7.01 7.97 -5.54
N ARG A 41 -7.82 9.03 -5.54
CA ARG A 41 -9.28 8.91 -5.52
C ARG A 41 -9.80 8.23 -6.79
N LYS A 42 -9.32 8.64 -7.97
CA LYS A 42 -9.71 8.06 -9.27
C LYS A 42 -9.26 6.60 -9.40
N GLY A 43 -8.04 6.27 -8.95
CA GLY A 43 -7.53 4.90 -8.94
C GLY A 43 -8.24 4.01 -7.93
N GLY A 44 -8.59 4.55 -6.75
CA GLY A 44 -9.43 3.84 -5.77
C GLY A 44 -10.87 3.64 -6.23
N GLN A 45 -11.41 4.57 -7.03
CA GLN A 45 -12.76 4.50 -7.58
C GLN A 45 -12.85 3.65 -8.85
N ALA A 46 -11.83 3.67 -9.71
CA ALA A 46 -11.81 2.91 -10.95
C ALA A 46 -11.35 1.47 -10.67
N SER A 47 -12.31 0.55 -10.62
CA SER A 47 -12.12 -0.90 -10.75
C SER A 47 -11.59 -1.71 -9.55
N GLY A 48 -11.57 -1.15 -8.33
CA GLY A 48 -11.43 -1.93 -7.09
C GLY A 48 -12.68 -1.93 -6.19
N GLY A 49 -13.66 -1.05 -6.47
CA GLY A 49 -14.79 -0.75 -5.59
C GLY A 49 -16.15 -1.32 -6.01
N SER A 50 -16.19 -2.32 -6.89
CA SER A 50 -17.42 -3.07 -7.19
C SER A 50 -17.25 -4.54 -6.80
N ALA A 51 -17.28 -4.77 -5.50
CA ALA A 51 -17.85 -5.97 -4.90
C ALA A 51 -18.17 -5.60 -3.45
N ASP A 52 -19.36 -5.04 -3.24
CA ASP A 52 -20.08 -5.16 -1.97
C ASP A 52 -19.25 -4.80 -0.71
N GLY A 53 -18.54 -3.69 -0.79
CA GLY A 53 -17.88 -3.07 0.36
C GLY A 53 -18.67 -1.85 0.77
N GLU A 54 -19.86 -2.06 1.34
CA GLU A 54 -20.59 -1.04 2.09
C GLU A 54 -19.60 -0.36 3.04
N SER A 55 -19.19 0.86 2.68
CA SER A 55 -18.47 1.78 3.55
C SER A 55 -19.48 2.35 4.55
N GLY A 56 -20.00 1.45 5.39
CA GLY A 56 -20.79 1.78 6.56
C GLY A 56 -19.86 2.36 7.62
N SER A 57 -19.72 3.67 7.59
CA SER A 57 -19.36 4.44 8.78
C SER A 57 -20.44 4.19 9.85
N GLY A 58 -20.25 3.17 10.68
CA GLY A 58 -21.10 2.86 11.83
C GLY A 58 -21.97 1.60 11.66
N GLY A 59 -21.51 0.48 12.21
CA GLY A 59 -22.30 -0.75 12.31
C GLY A 59 -21.40 -1.98 12.34
N ASP A 60 -21.13 -2.48 13.55
CA ASP A 60 -20.43 -3.73 13.89
C ASP A 60 -19.32 -4.16 12.92
N ASN A 61 -18.07 -3.97 13.35
CA ASN A 61 -16.85 -4.37 12.65
C ASN A 61 -16.81 -5.89 12.47
N TYR A 62 -17.46 -6.40 11.43
CA TYR A 62 -17.43 -7.81 11.07
C TYR A 62 -16.03 -8.19 10.60
N LYS A 63 -15.49 -9.21 11.24
CA LYS A 63 -14.15 -9.73 10.95
C LYS A 63 -14.29 -11.11 10.33
N PRO A 64 -14.06 -11.24 9.01
CA PRO A 64 -14.07 -12.53 8.33
C PRO A 64 -13.19 -13.59 8.99
N SER A 65 -12.07 -13.19 9.61
CA SER A 65 -11.18 -14.06 10.37
C SER A 65 -11.86 -14.74 11.58
N GLU A 66 -12.85 -14.10 12.21
CA GLU A 66 -13.61 -14.66 13.34
C GLU A 66 -14.78 -15.56 12.86
N HIS A 67 -15.04 -15.59 11.54
CA HIS A 67 -16.13 -16.32 10.90
C HIS A 67 -15.64 -17.29 9.81
N GLY A 68 -14.49 -17.93 10.03
CA GLY A 68 -13.97 -18.96 9.12
C GLY A 68 -13.53 -18.44 7.76
N GLY A 69 -13.23 -17.15 7.65
CA GLY A 69 -12.81 -16.50 6.41
C GLY A 69 -13.95 -16.07 5.50
N LEU A 70 -15.20 -16.11 5.97
CA LEU A 70 -16.37 -15.67 5.19
C LEU A 70 -16.62 -14.17 5.38
N LYS A 71 -17.14 -13.51 4.36
CA LYS A 71 -17.67 -12.15 4.40
C LYS A 71 -19.09 -12.15 5.02
N LYS A 72 -19.63 -10.94 5.27
CA LYS A 72 -21.00 -10.76 5.80
C LYS A 72 -22.07 -11.45 4.93
N ASP A 73 -21.83 -11.57 3.63
CA ASP A 73 -22.71 -12.21 2.65
C ASP A 73 -22.54 -13.74 2.56
N GLY A 74 -21.63 -14.33 3.35
CA GLY A 74 -21.32 -15.76 3.34
C GLY A 74 -20.36 -16.20 2.22
N THR A 75 -19.86 -15.28 1.40
CA THR A 75 -18.83 -15.59 0.39
C THR A 75 -17.44 -15.62 1.02
N GLU A 76 -16.51 -16.39 0.44
CA GLU A 76 -15.13 -16.42 0.92
C GLU A 76 -14.43 -15.06 0.75
N ASP A 77 -13.83 -14.56 1.82
CA ASP A 77 -12.96 -13.40 1.79
C ASP A 77 -11.55 -13.82 1.36
N GLN A 78 -11.15 -13.43 0.15
CA GLN A 78 -9.84 -13.73 -0.42
C GLN A 78 -8.69 -13.20 0.45
N ARG A 79 -8.91 -12.15 1.24
CA ARG A 79 -7.92 -11.58 2.16
C ARG A 79 -7.59 -12.51 3.32
N THR A 80 -8.48 -13.45 3.64
CA THR A 80 -8.28 -14.43 4.71
C THR A 80 -7.66 -15.74 4.22
N LYS A 81 -7.46 -15.89 2.90
CA LYS A 81 -6.92 -17.14 2.35
C LYS A 81 -5.43 -17.26 2.63
N SER A 82 -5.04 -18.43 3.14
CA SER A 82 -3.65 -18.81 3.41
C SER A 82 -2.72 -18.64 2.19
N THR A 83 -3.26 -18.77 0.97
CA THR A 83 -2.51 -18.64 -0.29
C THR A 83 -2.29 -17.19 -0.74
N HIS A 84 -2.98 -16.21 -0.17
CA HIS A 84 -2.97 -14.81 -0.62
C HIS A 84 -2.63 -13.87 0.55
N GLY A 85 -1.38 -13.91 1.03
CA GLY A 85 -0.82 -12.92 1.96
C GLY A 85 -0.18 -13.50 3.22
N PHE A 86 0.80 -12.78 3.78
CA PHE A 86 1.52 -13.07 5.03
C PHE A 86 0.55 -13.46 6.16
N GLY A 87 0.41 -14.76 6.43
CA GLY A 87 -0.56 -15.25 7.41
C GLY A 87 -1.02 -16.70 7.22
N GLY A 88 -0.69 -17.33 6.09
CA GLY A 88 -0.82 -18.78 5.96
C GLY A 88 0.14 -19.52 6.89
N ASP A 89 -0.35 -20.56 7.57
CA ASP A 89 0.42 -21.57 8.32
C ASP A 89 1.44 -22.32 7.45
N SER A 90 1.34 -22.16 6.13
CA SER A 90 2.24 -22.72 5.13
C SER A 90 3.42 -21.81 4.77
N GLY A 91 3.48 -20.60 5.33
CA GLY A 91 4.62 -19.67 5.18
C GLY A 91 5.70 -19.91 6.24
N PRO A 92 6.97 -19.53 5.96
CA PRO A 92 7.99 -19.56 7.00
C PRO A 92 7.57 -18.65 8.17
N ASP A 93 7.87 -19.08 9.40
CA ASP A 93 7.57 -18.28 10.60
C ASP A 93 8.15 -16.87 10.39
N PRO A 94 7.32 -15.81 10.45
CA PRO A 94 7.79 -14.44 10.21
C PRO A 94 8.91 -14.02 11.17
N VAL A 95 8.99 -14.63 12.36
CA VAL A 95 10.08 -14.43 13.32
C VAL A 95 11.37 -15.09 12.85
N GLU A 96 11.30 -16.25 12.20
CA GLU A 96 12.46 -16.93 11.61
C GLU A 96 12.90 -16.26 10.30
N GLU A 97 11.97 -15.87 9.44
CA GLU A 97 12.24 -15.20 8.17
C GLU A 97 12.83 -13.79 8.39
N GLY A 98 12.32 -13.06 9.39
CA GLY A 98 12.87 -11.76 9.79
C GLY A 98 14.32 -11.83 10.27
N LYS A 99 14.77 -12.97 10.80
CA LYS A 99 16.18 -13.19 11.18
C LYS A 99 17.07 -13.46 9.95
N LYS A 100 16.55 -14.11 8.90
CA LYS A 100 17.30 -14.37 7.65
C LYS A 100 17.63 -13.07 6.91
N GLY A 101 16.72 -12.10 6.89
CA GLY A 101 16.95 -10.80 6.26
C GLY A 101 17.96 -9.89 7.00
N GLY A 102 18.27 -10.20 8.26
CA GLY A 102 19.16 -9.39 9.11
C GLY A 102 20.62 -9.87 9.17
N SER A 103 20.98 -10.90 8.41
CA SER A 103 22.32 -11.49 8.46
C SER A 103 23.16 -11.09 7.23
N GLN A 104 23.93 -10.00 7.43
CA GLN A 104 25.09 -9.49 6.66
C GLN A 104 24.94 -9.10 5.18
#